data_AF-A0A4V0I5Y4-F1
#
_entry.id   AF-A0A4V0I5Y4-F1
#
_cell.length_a   1.000
_cell.length_b   1.000
_cell.length_c   1.000
_cell.angle_alpha   90.00
_cell.angle_beta   90.00
_cell.angle_gamma   90.00
#
_symmetry.space_group_name_H-M   'P 1'
#
loop_
_entity.id
_entity.type
_entity.pdbx_description
1 polymer ?
#
loop_
_entity_poly.entity_id
_entity_poly.type
_entity_poly.pdbx_seq_one_letter_code
_entity_poly.pdbx_strand_id
1 'polypeptide(L)'
;MTTATEPRPTDAALGTTQFGSHLLQLVGEPFLFLRRSYGDELVLHFGERLLGPVRRTKHGEFRYEHGTHSLHLRGSFWVVKAGDAVFAATTADEVVKSLGEPSRRGDVVTEASITVGARVTAVIPFPVDRAAVQGIGVKVDLSDGSSVVVIPTPDEPPESLPEGTTVDETADWELHTPRGALQIGPGRKWHFDPRPRG
;
A
#
# COMPACT_ATOMS: atom_id res chain seq x y z
N MET A 1 -9.75 20.88 -42.86
CA MET A 1 -8.52 20.33 -42.24
C MET A 1 -8.78 20.29 -40.75
N THR A 2 -9.19 19.14 -40.25
CA THR A 2 -9.61 18.93 -38.86
C THR A 2 -8.50 18.13 -38.20
N THR A 3 -7.73 18.77 -37.31
CA THR A 3 -6.70 18.12 -36.51
C THR A 3 -7.38 17.15 -35.55
N ALA A 4 -7.25 15.86 -35.83
CA ALA A 4 -7.67 14.80 -34.93
C ALA A 4 -6.83 14.90 -33.64
N THR A 5 -7.51 15.15 -32.53
CA THR A 5 -6.96 15.03 -31.19
C THR A 5 -6.62 13.55 -30.94
N GLU A 6 -5.33 13.25 -30.78
CA GLU A 6 -4.89 11.92 -30.33
C GLU A 6 -5.55 11.57 -28.99
N PRO A 7 -6.02 10.32 -28.82
CA PRO A 7 -6.54 9.88 -27.53
C PRO A 7 -5.41 9.90 -26.48
N ARG A 8 -5.67 10.58 -25.36
CA ARG A 8 -4.80 10.53 -24.17
C ARG A 8 -4.62 9.07 -23.72
N PRO A 9 -3.45 8.70 -23.16
CA PRO A 9 -3.21 7.37 -22.65
C PRO A 9 -3.97 7.16 -21.35
N THR A 10 -5.25 6.82 -21.47
CA THR A 10 -6.12 6.34 -20.39
C THR A 10 -6.21 4.81 -20.46
N ASP A 11 -6.10 4.17 -19.30
CA ASP A 11 -6.40 2.76 -18.99
C ASP A 11 -5.45 1.64 -19.45
N ALA A 12 -4.58 1.83 -20.44
CA ALA A 12 -3.72 0.74 -20.92
C ALA A 12 -2.55 0.34 -19.98
N ALA A 13 -2.14 1.20 -19.03
CA ALA A 13 -0.92 1.00 -18.24
C ALA A 13 -1.10 0.14 -16.97
N LEU A 14 -2.32 0.00 -16.46
CA LEU A 14 -2.64 -0.95 -15.37
C LEU A 14 -2.79 -2.39 -15.89
N GLY A 15 -2.78 -2.57 -17.22
CA GLY A 15 -2.95 -3.84 -17.93
C GLY A 15 -1.67 -4.60 -18.27
N THR A 16 -0.59 -4.45 -17.51
CA THR A 16 0.55 -5.38 -17.64
C THR A 16 0.34 -6.55 -16.71
N THR A 17 0.23 -7.75 -17.27
CA THR A 17 0.13 -9.05 -16.57
C THR A 17 1.17 -9.22 -15.45
N GLN A 18 2.28 -8.48 -15.52
CA GLN A 18 3.37 -8.47 -14.53
C GLN A 18 3.01 -7.71 -13.25
N PHE A 19 2.44 -6.51 -13.32
CA PHE A 19 2.05 -5.76 -12.13
C PHE A 19 1.05 -6.54 -11.28
N GLY A 20 0.00 -7.08 -11.93
CA GLY A 20 -0.98 -7.95 -11.26
C GLY A 20 -0.36 -9.22 -10.69
N SER A 21 0.59 -9.86 -11.39
CA SER A 21 1.21 -11.09 -10.90
C SER A 21 2.07 -10.89 -9.66
N HIS A 22 2.69 -9.71 -9.49
CA HIS A 22 3.43 -9.37 -8.27
C HIS A 22 2.51 -9.23 -7.06
N LEU A 23 1.32 -8.63 -7.23
CA LEU A 23 0.30 -8.49 -6.18
C LEU A 23 -0.32 -9.84 -5.79
N LEU A 24 -0.51 -10.74 -6.77
CA LEU A 24 -1.07 -12.06 -6.53
C LEU A 24 -0.22 -12.93 -5.59
N GLN A 25 1.06 -12.60 -5.37
CA GLN A 25 1.89 -13.29 -4.38
C GLN A 25 1.35 -13.16 -2.95
N LEU A 26 0.58 -12.11 -2.68
CA LEU A 26 -0.02 -11.89 -1.37
C LEU A 26 -1.31 -12.70 -1.16
N VAL A 27 -1.94 -13.19 -2.24
CA VAL A 27 -3.20 -13.94 -2.16
C VAL A 27 -2.97 -15.30 -1.49
N GLY A 28 -3.80 -15.61 -0.50
CA GLY A 28 -3.71 -16.82 0.32
C GLY A 28 -2.86 -16.66 1.58
N GLU A 29 -2.02 -15.62 1.64
CA GLU A 29 -1.14 -15.39 2.79
C GLU A 29 -1.94 -14.95 4.03
N PRO A 30 -1.69 -15.54 5.21
CA PRO A 30 -2.35 -15.13 6.46
C PRO A 30 -1.84 -13.77 6.95
N PHE A 31 -2.74 -12.92 7.44
CA PHE A 31 -2.40 -11.72 8.18
C PHE A 31 -1.76 -12.08 9.53
N LEU A 32 -0.66 -11.40 9.88
CA LEU A 32 0.08 -11.64 11.11
C LEU A 32 -0.16 -10.55 12.15
N PHE A 33 0.19 -9.32 11.78
CA PHE A 33 0.08 -8.13 12.63
C PHE A 33 0.30 -6.89 11.78
N LEU A 34 -0.10 -5.74 12.33
CA LEU A 34 0.26 -4.44 11.82
C LEU A 34 1.27 -3.78 12.74
N ARG A 35 2.13 -2.92 12.20
CA ARG A 35 3.08 -2.14 12.98
C ARG A 35 3.11 -0.71 12.47
N ARG A 36 2.94 0.24 13.38
CA ARG A 36 3.27 1.65 13.12
C ARG A 36 4.76 1.85 13.39
N SER A 37 5.48 2.41 12.42
CA SER A 37 6.88 2.79 12.57
C SER A 37 7.01 4.29 12.82
N TYR A 38 8.17 4.73 13.33
CA TYR A 38 8.50 6.16 13.41
C TYR A 38 8.45 6.78 12.00
N GLY A 39 7.76 7.92 11.86
CA GLY A 39 7.62 8.64 10.58
C GLY A 39 6.32 8.36 9.81
N ASP A 40 5.21 8.09 10.50
CA ASP A 40 3.86 7.90 9.91
C ASP A 40 3.72 6.70 8.94
N GLU A 41 4.65 5.75 9.00
CA GLU A 41 4.62 4.54 8.17
C GLU A 41 3.79 3.44 8.86
N LEU A 42 2.82 2.89 8.12
CA LEU A 42 2.06 1.71 8.52
C LEU A 42 2.56 0.51 7.73
N VAL A 43 2.89 -0.57 8.44
CA VAL A 43 3.33 -1.83 7.83
C VAL A 43 2.36 -2.93 8.19
N LEU A 44 1.81 -3.62 7.20
CA LEU A 44 1.02 -4.83 7.37
C LEU A 44 1.88 -6.04 7.05
N HIS A 45 1.92 -7.02 7.94
CA HIS A 45 2.72 -8.23 7.77
C HIS A 45 1.85 -9.45 7.49
N PHE A 46 2.28 -10.27 6.52
CA PHE A 46 1.56 -11.45 6.07
C PHE A 46 2.50 -12.66 5.87
N GLY A 47 1.92 -13.85 5.77
CA GLY A 47 2.61 -15.09 5.49
C GLY A 47 3.26 -15.72 6.71
N GLU A 48 4.45 -16.30 6.58
CA GLU A 48 5.15 -16.88 7.73
C GLU A 48 5.81 -15.78 8.57
N ARG A 49 5.83 -15.99 9.89
CA ARG A 49 6.51 -15.10 10.83
C ARG A 49 8.02 -15.40 10.81
N LEU A 50 8.81 -14.38 10.48
CA LEU A 50 10.26 -14.42 10.44
C LEU A 50 10.86 -13.54 11.55
N LEU A 51 12.04 -13.94 12.01
CA LEU A 51 12.85 -13.17 12.95
C LEU A 51 14.03 -12.56 12.20
N GLY A 52 14.14 -11.23 12.26
CA GLY A 52 15.30 -10.52 11.74
C GLY A 52 16.58 -10.82 12.53
N PRO A 53 17.73 -10.37 12.01
CA PRO A 53 19.00 -10.50 12.70
C PRO A 53 18.96 -9.85 14.08
N VAL A 54 19.74 -10.41 15.01
CA VAL A 54 19.93 -9.84 16.35
C VAL A 54 20.55 -8.46 16.21
N ARG A 55 19.85 -7.45 16.73
CA ARG A 55 20.37 -6.09 16.86
C ARG A 55 20.76 -5.85 18.32
N ARG A 56 22.03 -5.48 18.53
CA ARG A 56 22.55 -5.08 19.83
C ARG A 56 22.35 -3.58 20.02
N THR A 57 21.71 -3.23 21.12
CA THR A 57 21.55 -1.84 21.56
C THR A 57 22.16 -1.65 22.94
N LYS A 58 22.23 -0.40 23.40
CA LYS A 58 22.61 -0.06 24.78
C LYS A 58 21.67 -0.69 25.83
N HIS A 59 20.47 -1.12 25.43
CA HIS A 59 19.43 -1.69 26.30
C HIS A 59 19.27 -3.21 26.17
N GLY A 60 20.15 -3.88 25.41
CA GLY A 60 20.13 -5.33 25.22
C GLY A 60 20.03 -5.75 23.76
N GLU A 61 19.83 -7.05 23.57
CA GLU A 61 19.62 -7.68 22.27
C GLU A 61 18.14 -7.74 21.94
N PHE A 62 17.76 -7.30 20.74
CA PHE A 62 16.39 -7.45 20.24
C PHE A 62 16.40 -8.02 18.82
N ARG A 63 15.33 -8.73 18.46
CA ARG A 63 15.06 -9.17 17.08
C ARG A 63 13.76 -8.53 16.65
N TYR A 64 13.74 -7.97 15.45
CA TYR A 64 12.48 -7.47 14.88
C TYR A 64 11.76 -8.63 14.20
N GLU A 65 10.46 -8.72 14.44
CA GLU A 65 9.60 -9.67 13.73
C GLU A 65 9.09 -9.03 12.43
N HIS A 66 8.90 -9.86 11.41
CA HIS A 66 8.22 -9.49 10.17
C HIS A 66 7.59 -10.70 9.50
N GLY A 67 6.62 -10.47 8.61
CA GLY A 67 6.12 -11.49 7.70
C GLY A 67 7.08 -11.78 6.55
N THR A 68 6.93 -12.94 5.92
CA THR A 68 7.49 -13.24 4.57
C THR A 68 7.03 -12.24 3.52
N HIS A 69 5.83 -11.68 3.70
CA HIS A 69 5.29 -10.61 2.90
C HIS A 69 5.01 -9.40 3.80
N SER A 70 5.23 -8.18 3.27
CA SER A 70 4.86 -6.97 4.00
C SER A 70 4.46 -5.84 3.07
N LEU A 71 3.32 -5.23 3.35
CA LEU A 71 2.81 -4.04 2.67
C LEU A 71 3.16 -2.80 3.51
N HIS A 72 4.04 -1.95 2.97
CA HIS A 72 4.52 -0.72 3.58
C HIS A 72 3.74 0.45 2.99
N LEU A 73 3.17 1.29 3.85
CA LEU A 73 2.31 2.41 3.48
C LEU A 73 2.95 3.70 3.99
N ARG A 74 3.46 4.53 3.07
CA ARG A 74 4.14 5.80 3.38
C ARG A 74 3.64 6.87 2.43
N GLY A 75 3.39 8.10 2.91
CA GLY A 75 2.92 9.15 2.00
C GLY A 75 1.55 8.82 1.35
N SER A 76 0.78 7.92 1.97
CA SER A 76 -0.56 7.50 1.54
C SER A 76 -1.58 7.65 2.68
N PHE A 77 -2.82 8.04 2.36
CA PHE A 77 -3.96 7.83 3.25
C PHE A 77 -4.34 6.36 3.16
N TRP A 78 -4.35 5.68 4.29
CA TRP A 78 -4.93 4.36 4.39
C TRP A 78 -6.31 4.48 5.03
N VAL A 79 -7.18 3.55 4.68
CA VAL A 79 -8.45 3.30 5.35
C VAL A 79 -8.45 1.81 5.64
N VAL A 80 -8.30 1.45 6.91
CA VAL A 80 -8.38 0.06 7.34
C VAL A 80 -9.77 -0.14 7.96
N LYS A 81 -10.55 -1.06 7.41
CA LYS A 81 -11.86 -1.42 7.96
C LYS A 81 -11.97 -2.90 8.16
N ALA A 82 -12.62 -3.30 9.25
CA ALA A 82 -13.11 -4.66 9.39
C ALA A 82 -14.62 -4.67 9.54
N GLY A 83 -15.25 -5.65 8.90
CA GLY A 83 -16.69 -5.89 8.98
C GLY A 83 -17.22 -6.54 7.72
N ASP A 84 -18.42 -7.11 7.81
CA ASP A 84 -19.09 -7.92 6.76
C ASP A 84 -19.51 -7.16 5.49
N ALA A 85 -19.04 -5.93 5.30
CA ALA A 85 -19.44 -5.12 4.15
C ALA A 85 -18.63 -5.52 2.91
N VAL A 86 -19.28 -6.23 1.98
CA VAL A 86 -18.72 -6.53 0.67
C VAL A 86 -18.57 -5.22 -0.13
N PHE A 87 -17.33 -4.81 -0.40
CA PHE A 87 -17.04 -3.62 -1.19
C PHE A 87 -16.69 -3.99 -2.64
N ALA A 88 -17.63 -3.75 -3.56
CA ALA A 88 -17.38 -3.76 -5.00
C ALA A 88 -17.06 -2.33 -5.46
N ALA A 89 -15.85 -1.86 -5.14
CA ALA A 89 -15.37 -0.56 -5.61
C ALA A 89 -14.20 -0.78 -6.56
N THR A 90 -14.27 -0.14 -7.72
CA THR A 90 -13.26 -0.21 -8.81
C THR A 90 -12.50 1.10 -9.00
N THR A 91 -12.97 2.17 -8.37
CA THR A 91 -12.34 3.50 -8.41
C THR A 91 -12.14 4.05 -6.99
N ALA A 92 -11.17 4.96 -6.82
CA ALA A 92 -10.91 5.61 -5.53
C ALA A 92 -12.14 6.35 -4.96
N ASP A 93 -13.01 6.88 -5.82
CA ASP A 93 -14.21 7.60 -5.40
C ASP A 93 -15.35 6.66 -5.00
N GLU A 94 -15.51 5.51 -5.66
CA GLU A 94 -16.39 4.44 -5.19
C GLU A 94 -15.92 3.87 -3.85
N VAL A 95 -14.60 3.71 -3.71
CA VAL A 95 -13.95 3.29 -2.46
C VAL A 95 -14.26 4.28 -1.35
N VAL A 96 -14.03 5.58 -1.55
CA VAL A 96 -14.30 6.59 -0.50
C VAL A 96 -15.79 6.76 -0.24
N LYS A 97 -16.64 6.71 -1.26
CA LYS A 97 -18.09 6.77 -1.07
C LYS A 97 -18.62 5.59 -0.25
N SER A 98 -18.05 4.41 -0.44
CA SER A 98 -18.46 3.19 0.29
C SER A 98 -17.80 3.07 1.66
N LEU A 99 -16.56 3.54 1.83
CA LEU A 99 -15.81 3.51 3.07
C LEU A 99 -15.98 4.78 3.93
N GLY A 100 -16.72 5.78 3.48
CA GLY A 100 -16.77 7.08 4.15
C GLY A 100 -15.48 7.89 3.94
N GLU A 101 -15.46 9.13 4.44
CA GLU A 101 -14.31 10.01 4.23
C GLU A 101 -13.04 9.39 4.83
N PRO A 102 -11.90 9.44 4.10
CA PRO A 102 -10.61 9.04 4.65
C PRO A 102 -10.38 9.83 5.92
N SER A 103 -10.24 9.13 7.03
CA SER A 103 -9.80 9.78 8.26
C SER A 103 -8.35 10.24 8.04
N ARG A 104 -7.98 11.42 8.60
CA ARG A 104 -6.66 12.03 8.40
C ARG A 104 -5.54 11.04 8.77
N ARG A 105 -4.34 11.29 8.25
CA ARG A 105 -3.09 10.61 8.64
C ARG A 105 -3.07 10.37 10.16
N GLY A 106 -3.25 9.12 10.59
CA GLY A 106 -3.25 8.72 12.01
C GLY A 106 -4.59 8.29 12.61
N ASP A 107 -5.72 8.70 12.01
CA ASP A 107 -7.05 8.32 12.46
C ASP A 107 -7.51 7.05 11.71
N VAL A 108 -7.80 5.98 12.45
CA VAL A 108 -8.37 4.67 12.04
C VAL A 108 -7.39 3.50 11.79
N VAL A 109 -6.90 2.92 12.88
CA VAL A 109 -7.31 1.55 13.27
C VAL A 109 -6.73 1.23 14.64
N THR A 110 -7.62 1.04 15.62
CA THR A 110 -7.33 0.21 16.79
C THR A 110 -7.13 -1.21 16.28
N GLU A 111 -6.00 -1.84 16.63
CA GLU A 111 -5.55 -3.19 16.26
C GLU A 111 -6.61 -4.32 16.29
N ALA A 112 -7.79 -4.05 16.86
CA ALA A 112 -8.91 -4.96 17.05
C ALA A 112 -9.75 -5.31 15.80
N SER A 113 -9.39 -4.83 14.60
CA SER A 113 -10.27 -4.99 13.42
C SER A 113 -9.95 -6.25 12.59
N ILE A 114 -8.68 -6.58 12.35
CA ILE A 114 -8.32 -7.73 11.50
C ILE A 114 -7.99 -8.93 12.37
N THR A 115 -8.62 -10.07 12.10
CA THR A 115 -8.35 -11.32 12.80
C THR A 115 -6.98 -11.85 12.40
N VAL A 116 -6.10 -12.07 13.38
CA VAL A 116 -4.81 -12.74 13.13
C VAL A 116 -5.05 -14.12 12.51
N GLY A 117 -4.36 -14.40 11.41
CA GLY A 117 -4.54 -15.61 10.62
C GLY A 117 -5.59 -15.52 9.52
N ALA A 118 -6.37 -14.42 9.43
CA ALA A 118 -7.25 -14.19 8.29
C ALA A 118 -6.43 -14.15 6.99
N ARG A 119 -6.86 -14.90 5.98
CA ARG A 119 -6.11 -15.04 4.72
C ARG A 119 -6.53 -13.97 3.73
N VAL A 120 -5.57 -13.46 2.97
CA VAL A 120 -5.86 -12.57 1.85
C VAL A 120 -6.63 -13.33 0.78
N THR A 121 -7.81 -12.83 0.42
CA THR A 121 -8.71 -13.41 -0.59
C THR A 121 -8.60 -12.71 -1.93
N ALA A 122 -8.32 -11.41 -1.93
CA ALA A 122 -8.10 -10.61 -3.13
C ALA A 122 -7.14 -9.44 -2.88
N VAL A 123 -6.39 -9.07 -3.91
CA VAL A 123 -5.60 -7.83 -3.96
C VAL A 123 -5.93 -7.12 -5.26
N ILE A 124 -6.55 -5.95 -5.14
CA ILE A 124 -7.16 -5.23 -6.26
C ILE A 124 -6.50 -3.86 -6.35
N PRO A 125 -5.63 -3.64 -7.35
CA PRO A 125 -5.14 -2.30 -7.64
C PRO A 125 -6.22 -1.48 -8.35
N PHE A 126 -6.26 -0.17 -8.11
CA PHE A 126 -7.19 0.73 -8.79
C PHE A 126 -6.54 2.10 -9.06
N PRO A 127 -6.92 2.77 -10.17
CA PRO A 127 -6.46 4.12 -10.43
C PRO A 127 -7.05 5.09 -9.41
N VAL A 128 -6.22 6.04 -8.97
CA VAL A 128 -6.65 7.18 -8.16
C VAL A 128 -6.50 8.42 -9.02
N ASP A 129 -7.62 9.07 -9.35
CA ASP A 129 -7.68 10.34 -10.05
C ASP A 129 -8.46 11.34 -9.21
N ARG A 130 -7.76 12.16 -8.44
CA ARG A 130 -8.33 13.26 -7.68
C ARG A 130 -7.70 14.57 -8.10
N ALA A 131 -8.39 15.68 -7.82
CA ALA A 131 -8.02 17.02 -8.27
C ALA A 131 -6.54 17.40 -8.02
N ALA A 132 -5.90 16.84 -6.99
CA ALA A 132 -4.50 17.06 -6.65
C ALA A 132 -3.62 15.79 -6.66
N VAL A 133 -4.18 14.60 -6.98
CA VAL A 133 -3.45 13.32 -6.89
C VAL A 133 -3.79 12.43 -8.06
N GLN A 134 -2.76 12.01 -8.79
CA GLN A 134 -2.84 10.83 -9.65
C GLN A 134 -2.00 9.74 -9.00
N GLY A 135 -2.51 8.51 -8.95
CA GLY A 135 -1.75 7.43 -8.34
C GLY A 135 -2.38 6.05 -8.56
N ILE A 136 -1.80 5.05 -7.91
CA ILE A 136 -2.32 3.68 -7.91
C ILE A 136 -2.64 3.32 -6.46
N GLY A 137 -3.92 3.11 -6.16
CA GLY A 137 -4.38 2.57 -4.89
C GLY A 137 -4.38 1.05 -4.89
N VAL A 138 -4.51 0.47 -3.69
CA VAL A 138 -4.67 -0.99 -3.54
C VAL A 138 -5.70 -1.31 -2.47
N LYS A 139 -6.56 -2.29 -2.75
CA LYS A 139 -7.48 -2.92 -1.81
C LYS A 139 -7.04 -4.35 -1.55
N VAL A 140 -6.97 -4.73 -0.27
CA VAL A 140 -6.66 -6.10 0.18
C VAL A 140 -7.87 -6.61 0.96
N ASP A 141 -8.50 -7.66 0.46
CA ASP A 141 -9.65 -8.29 1.13
C ASP A 141 -9.18 -9.53 1.90
N LEU A 142 -9.73 -9.75 3.10
CA LEU A 142 -9.37 -10.84 3.99
C LEU A 142 -10.54 -11.79 4.24
N SER A 143 -10.23 -13.03 4.62
CA SER A 143 -11.21 -14.12 4.80
C SER A 143 -12.15 -13.93 5.98
N ASP A 144 -11.84 -13.01 6.90
CA ASP A 144 -12.69 -12.63 8.03
C ASP A 144 -13.65 -11.48 7.66
N GLY A 145 -13.75 -11.15 6.38
CA GLY A 145 -14.58 -10.06 5.86
C GLY A 145 -13.90 -8.69 5.93
N SER A 146 -12.75 -8.56 6.59
CA SER A 146 -12.06 -7.27 6.67
C SER A 146 -11.41 -6.86 5.34
N SER A 147 -11.24 -5.54 5.16
CA SER A 147 -10.59 -4.95 3.98
C SER A 147 -9.64 -3.83 4.38
N VAL A 148 -8.44 -3.86 3.80
CA VAL A 148 -7.47 -2.78 3.89
C VAL A 148 -7.49 -2.03 2.57
N VAL A 149 -7.69 -0.72 2.61
CA VAL A 149 -7.62 0.11 1.41
C VAL A 149 -6.58 1.20 1.56
N VAL A 150 -5.75 1.34 0.53
CA VAL A 150 -4.65 2.29 0.46
C VAL A 150 -4.92 3.24 -0.69
N ILE A 151 -4.88 4.53 -0.39
CA ILE A 151 -5.06 5.61 -1.35
C ILE A 151 -3.82 6.50 -1.28
N PRO A 152 -3.05 6.65 -2.37
CA PRO A 152 -1.91 7.55 -2.41
C PRO A 152 -2.34 8.96 -2.02
N THR A 153 -1.52 9.64 -1.23
CA THR A 153 -1.73 11.06 -0.90
C THR A 153 -0.76 11.94 -1.65
N PRO A 154 -1.12 13.20 -1.90
CA PRO A 154 -0.07 14.14 -2.25
C PRO A 154 0.80 14.29 -1.00
N ASP A 155 2.11 14.11 -1.13
CA ASP A 155 3.02 14.74 -0.19
C ASP A 155 2.73 16.23 -0.26
N GLU A 156 2.25 16.84 0.83
CA GLU A 156 2.38 18.28 0.96
C GLU A 156 3.88 18.55 0.87
N PRO A 157 4.37 19.24 -0.18
CA PRO A 157 5.77 19.63 -0.21
C PRO A 157 6.00 20.42 1.08
N PRO A 158 7.03 20.10 1.89
CA PRO A 158 7.28 20.88 3.08
C PRO A 158 7.43 22.34 2.64
N GLU A 159 6.78 23.25 3.38
CA GLU A 159 6.54 24.66 3.00
C GLU A 159 7.80 25.43 2.56
N SER A 160 8.98 24.88 2.81
CA SER A 160 10.23 25.26 2.16
C SER A 160 11.18 24.08 2.13
N LEU A 161 11.26 23.37 0.99
CA LEU A 161 12.45 22.58 0.70
C LEU A 161 13.62 23.55 0.44
N PRO A 162 14.79 23.37 1.10
CA PRO A 162 15.97 24.13 0.75
C PRO A 162 16.25 24.03 -0.76
N GLU A 163 16.63 25.14 -1.41
CA GLU A 163 17.02 25.13 -2.82
C GLU A 163 18.03 24.01 -3.09
N GLY A 164 17.69 23.11 -4.01
CA GLY A 164 18.51 21.93 -4.34
C GLY A 164 18.09 20.63 -3.64
N THR A 165 17.06 20.64 -2.80
CA THR A 165 16.48 19.41 -2.25
C THR A 165 15.50 18.82 -3.26
N THR A 166 15.82 17.67 -3.83
CA THR A 166 14.87 16.89 -4.63
C THR A 166 13.74 16.41 -3.74
N VAL A 167 12.48 16.57 -4.19
CA VAL A 167 11.35 15.85 -3.57
C VAL A 167 11.73 14.38 -3.60
N ASP A 168 11.80 13.76 -2.43
CA ASP A 168 12.18 12.35 -2.29
C ASP A 168 11.24 11.53 -3.20
N GLU A 169 11.77 10.77 -4.16
CA GLU A 169 10.98 9.91 -5.06
C GLU A 169 10.47 8.66 -4.32
N THR A 170 9.92 8.88 -3.13
CA THR A 170 9.50 7.82 -2.23
C THR A 170 8.21 7.22 -2.75
N ALA A 171 8.13 5.89 -2.73
CA ALA A 171 6.94 5.17 -3.09
C ALA A 171 5.78 5.50 -2.12
N ASP A 172 4.59 5.72 -2.68
CA ASP A 172 3.31 5.83 -1.97
C ASP A 172 3.01 4.53 -1.18
N TRP A 173 3.39 3.39 -1.73
CA TRP A 173 3.40 2.12 -0.99
C TRP A 173 4.31 1.09 -1.65
N GLU A 174 4.74 0.12 -0.85
CA GLU A 174 5.61 -0.97 -1.29
C GLU A 174 5.09 -2.33 -0.81
N LEU A 175 4.99 -3.31 -1.71
CA LEU A 175 4.76 -4.71 -1.36
C LEU A 175 6.07 -5.49 -1.43
N HIS A 176 6.60 -5.86 -0.27
CA HIS A 176 7.77 -6.72 -0.16
C HIS A 176 7.33 -8.19 -0.14
N THR A 177 7.99 -9.01 -0.94
CA THR A 177 7.72 -10.44 -1.12
C THR A 177 9.05 -11.22 -1.15
N PRO A 178 9.04 -12.56 -1.02
CA PRO A 178 10.24 -13.37 -1.19
C PRO A 178 10.90 -13.22 -2.58
N ARG A 179 10.16 -12.74 -3.58
CA ARG A 179 10.67 -12.55 -4.95
C ARG A 179 11.23 -11.15 -5.21
N GLY A 180 11.07 -10.21 -4.28
CA GLY A 180 11.42 -8.80 -4.48
C GLY A 180 10.37 -7.84 -3.92
N ALA A 181 10.57 -6.54 -4.20
CA ALA A 181 9.70 -5.46 -3.76
C ALA A 181 9.01 -4.77 -4.94
N LEU A 182 7.68 -4.72 -4.91
CA LEU A 182 6.88 -3.89 -5.82
C LEU A 182 6.71 -2.50 -5.18
N GLN A 183 7.19 -1.47 -5.86
CA GLN A 183 7.13 -0.08 -5.43
C GLN A 183 6.15 0.70 -6.30
N ILE A 184 5.32 1.52 -5.67
CA ILE A 184 4.24 2.24 -6.32
C ILE A 184 4.29 3.71 -5.95
N GLY A 185 4.21 4.57 -6.95
CA GLY A 185 4.32 6.01 -6.78
C GLY A 185 5.76 6.53 -6.83
N PRO A 186 5.94 7.85 -6.72
CA PRO A 186 4.84 8.84 -6.72
C PRO A 186 4.17 8.91 -8.10
N GLY A 187 2.84 9.13 -8.11
CA GLY A 187 2.08 9.16 -9.36
C GLY A 187 1.61 7.77 -9.82
N ARG A 188 1.24 7.65 -11.10
CA ARG A 188 0.93 6.36 -11.75
C ARG A 188 2.19 5.58 -12.18
N LYS A 189 3.23 5.62 -11.35
CA LYS A 189 4.51 4.95 -11.59
C LYS A 189 4.58 3.69 -10.77
N TRP A 190 5.26 2.68 -11.30
CA TRP A 190 5.57 1.46 -10.57
C TRP A 190 6.88 0.86 -11.03
N HIS A 191 7.51 0.12 -10.13
CA HIS A 191 8.78 -0.57 -10.36
C HIS A 191 8.82 -1.85 -9.51
N PHE A 192 9.44 -2.90 -10.03
CA PHE A 192 9.72 -4.12 -9.27
C PHE A 192 11.23 -4.31 -9.08
N ASP A 193 11.67 -4.31 -7.83
CA ASP A 193 13.04 -4.65 -7.44
C ASP A 193 13.13 -6.15 -7.12
N PRO A 194 13.79 -6.99 -7.94
CA PRO A 194 13.89 -8.42 -7.68
C PRO A 194 14.85 -8.77 -6.53
N ARG A 195 15.54 -7.79 -5.94
CA ARG A 195 16.45 -8.04 -4.83
C ARG A 195 15.63 -8.40 -3.57
N PRO A 196 15.88 -9.57 -2.96
CA PRO A 196 15.24 -9.92 -1.70
C PRO A 196 15.68 -8.94 -0.60
N ARG A 197 14.82 -8.73 0.38
CA ARG A 197 15.14 -7.90 1.55
C ARG A 197 16.35 -8.51 2.29
N GLY A 198 17.43 -7.74 2.40
CA GLY A 198 18.64 -8.10 3.16
C GLY A 198 18.47 -7.99 4.66
#